data_AF-A0A7V9ZM57-F1
#
_entry.id   AF-A0A7V9ZM57-F1
#
_cell.length_a   1.000
_cell.length_b   1.000
_cell.length_c   1.000
_cell.angle_alpha   90.00
_cell.angle_beta   90.00
_cell.angle_gamma   90.00
#
_symmetry.space_group_name_H-M   'P 1'
#
loop_
_entity.id
_entity.type
_entity.pdbx_description
1 polymer ?
#
loop_
_entity_poly.entity_id
_entity_poly.type
_entity_poly.pdbx_seq_one_letter_code
_entity_poly.pdbx_strand_id
1 'polypeptide(L)' 'MLKHACVLCKVVGAIAIIGALNWGLVGVAEYNLVDHLFGAGSVVSRVIYSVVGLSGVVLLVSYFVDCPKCNKY' A
#
# COMPACT_ATOMS: atom_id res chain seq x y z
N MET A 1 -0.25 15.88 -5.39
CA MET A 1 -0.03 14.49 -5.87
C MET A 1 -1.32 13.64 -5.94
N LEU A 2 -2.21 13.59 -4.93
CA LEU A 2 -3.45 12.78 -5.03
C LEU A 2 -4.77 13.54 -5.32
N LYS A 3 -4.80 14.88 -5.19
CA LYS A 3 -6.03 15.67 -5.36
C LYS A 3 -6.68 15.49 -6.74
N HIS A 4 -5.87 15.37 -7.80
CA HIS A 4 -6.31 15.14 -9.19
C HIS A 4 -6.05 13.71 -9.68
N ALA A 5 -5.73 12.77 -8.78
CA ALA A 5 -5.45 11.39 -9.15
C ALA A 5 -6.75 10.61 -9.43
N CYS A 6 -6.67 9.66 -10.38
CA CYS A 6 -7.76 8.73 -10.64
C CYS A 6 -8.04 7.83 -9.44
N VAL A 7 -9.23 7.20 -9.42
CA VAL A 7 -9.67 6.34 -8.31
C VAL A 7 -8.65 5.23 -8.00
N LEU A 8 -8.06 4.61 -9.02
CA LEU A 8 -7.05 3.55 -8.83
C LEU A 8 -5.83 4.06 -8.06
N CYS A 9 -5.24 5.18 -8.46
CA CYS A 9 -4.08 5.77 -7.78
C CYS A 9 -4.39 6.14 -6.32
N LYS A 10 -5.62 6.58 -6.03
CA LYS A 10 -6.06 6.88 -4.66
C LYS A 10 -6.14 5.61 -3.81
N VAL A 11 -6.73 4.54 -4.35
CA VAL A 11 -6.84 3.25 -3.65
C VAL A 11 -5.45 2.67 -3.38
N VAL A 12 -4.58 2.64 -4.40
CA VAL A 12 -3.19 2.17 -4.27
C VAL A 12 -2.44 3.00 -3.22
N GLY A 13 -2.58 4.34 -3.24
CA GLY A 13 -2.02 5.24 -2.24
C GLY A 13 -2.46 4.92 -0.81
N ALA A 14 -3.76 4.71 -0.61
CA ALA A 14 -4.31 4.36 0.69
C ALA A 14 -3.77 3.03 1.21
N ILE A 15 -3.72 2.00 0.35
CA ILE A 15 -3.20 0.67 0.72
C ILE A 15 -1.72 0.77 1.13
N ALA A 16 -0.91 1.51 0.37
CA ALA A 16 0.51 1.69 0.70
C ALA A 16 0.71 2.43 2.03
N ILE A 17 -0.11 3.45 2.32
CA ILE A 17 -0.07 4.17 3.61
C ILE A 17 -0.42 3.21 4.76
N ILE A 18 -1.47 2.39 4.62
CA ILE A 18 -1.83 1.39 5.63
C ILE A 18 -0.66 0.42 5.86
N GLY A 19 0.00 -0.02 4.79
CA GLY A 19 1.20 -0.84 4.86
C GLY A 19 2.35 -0.17 5.61
N ALA A 20 2.64 1.10 5.30
CA ALA A 20 3.68 1.87 5.97
C ALA A 20 3.40 2.05 7.47
N LEU A 21 2.12 2.26 7.84
CA LEU A 21 1.71 2.32 9.25
C LEU A 21 1.92 0.97 9.95
N ASN A 22 1.57 -0.16 9.32
CA ASN A 22 1.84 -1.49 9.89
C ASN A 22 3.33 -1.72 10.11
N TRP A 23 4.18 -1.40 9.13
CA TRP A 23 5.63 -1.53 9.27
C TRP A 23 6.22 -0.55 10.30
N GLY A 24 5.64 0.64 10.44
CA GLY A 24 6.00 1.58 11.50
C GLY A 24 5.70 1.04 12.90
N LEU A 25 4.56 0.38 13.09
CA LEU A 25 4.22 -0.29 14.35
C LEU A 25 5.19 -1.43 14.67
N VAL A 26 5.56 -2.22 13.66
CA VAL A 26 6.58 -3.27 13.81
C VAL A 26 7.92 -2.66 14.22
N GLY A 27 8.37 -1.58 13.57
CA GLY A 27 9.66 -0.96 13.88
C GLY A 27 9.73 -0.26 15.24
N VAL A 28 8.61 0.27 15.76
CA VAL A 28 8.59 1.01 17.04
C VAL A 28 8.23 0.12 18.22
N ALA A 29 7.35 -0.86 18.03
CA ALA A 29 6.75 -1.63 19.12
C ALA A 29 6.78 -3.16 18.89
N GLU A 30 7.47 -3.64 17.85
CA GLU A 30 7.50 -5.07 17.45
C GLU A 30 6.08 -5.65 17.25
N TYR A 31 5.11 -4.79 16.92
CA TYR A 31 3.71 -5.16 16.81
C TYR A 31 3.25 -5.17 15.36
N ASN A 32 2.90 -6.36 14.86
CA ASN A 32 2.35 -6.54 13.53
C ASN A 32 0.82 -6.63 13.57
N LEU A 33 0.14 -5.54 13.18
CA LEU A 33 -1.33 -5.46 13.21
C LEU A 33 -1.98 -6.48 12.26
N VAL A 34 -1.38 -6.71 11.09
CA VAL A 34 -1.92 -7.68 10.12
C VAL A 34 -1.86 -9.10 10.68
N ASP A 35 -0.73 -9.50 11.26
CA ASP A 35 -0.61 -10.82 11.90
C ASP A 35 -1.50 -10.94 13.14
N HIS A 36 -1.69 -9.86 13.90
CA HIS A 36 -2.56 -9.87 15.08
C HIS A 36 -4.03 -10.08 14.73
N LEU A 37 -4.52 -9.49 13.62
CA LEU A 37 -5.92 -9.61 13.20
C LEU A 37 -6.20 -10.89 12.41
N PHE A 38 -5.27 -11.32 11.55
CA PHE A 38 -5.50 -12.41 10.58
C PHE A 38 -4.69 -13.67 10.86
N GLY A 39 -3.88 -13.67 11.91
CA GLY A 39 -2.99 -14.75 12.28
C GLY A 39 -1.65 -14.70 11.53
N ALA A 40 -0.57 -14.88 12.27
CA ALA A 40 0.78 -14.95 11.71
C ALA A 40 0.89 -16.11 10.72
N GLY A 41 1.41 -15.83 9.52
CA GLY A 41 1.60 -16.84 8.47
C GLY A 41 0.33 -17.33 7.77
N SER A 42 -0.85 -16.79 8.10
CA SER A 42 -2.09 -17.17 7.41
C SER A 42 -2.06 -16.78 5.93
N VAL A 43 -2.86 -17.51 5.12
CA VAL A 43 -3.01 -17.19 3.69
C VAL A 43 -3.53 -15.76 3.52
N VAL A 44 -4.42 -15.31 4.41
CA VAL A 44 -4.99 -13.95 4.38
C VAL A 44 -3.92 -12.90 4.63
N SER A 45 -3.08 -13.07 5.66
CA SER A 45 -1.96 -12.15 5.96
C SER A 45 -1.00 -12.05 4.77
N ARG A 46 -0.68 -13.17 4.12
CA ARG A 46 0.18 -13.20 2.92
C ARG A 46 -0.43 -12.45 1.74
N VAL A 47 -1.73 -12.57 1.52
CA VAL A 47 -2.44 -11.82 0.48
C VAL A 47 -2.39 -10.33 0.78
N ILE A 48 -2.65 -9.92 2.03
CA ILE A 48 -2.58 -8.52 2.45
C ILE A 48 -1.18 -7.95 2.20
N TYR A 49 -0.12 -8.64 2.63
CA TYR A 49 1.25 -8.19 2.39
C TYR A 49 1.60 -8.10 0.90
N SER A 50 1.09 -9.04 0.08
CA SER A 50 1.30 -9.01 -1.36
C SER A 50 0.62 -7.81 -2.02
N VAL A 51 -0.61 -7.48 -1.62
CA VAL A 51 -1.36 -6.33 -2.15
C VAL A 51 -0.73 -5.01 -1.69
N VAL A 52 -0.25 -4.94 -0.44
CA VAL A 52 0.51 -3.79 0.07
C VAL A 52 1.81 -3.60 -0.70
N GLY A 53 2.59 -4.66 -0.89
CA GLY A 53 3.84 -4.63 -1.63
C GLY A 53 3.63 -4.20 -3.09
N LEU A 54 2.65 -4.78 -3.77
CA LEU A 54 2.30 -4.40 -5.14
C LEU A 54 1.87 -2.94 -5.23
N SER A 55 1.10 -2.45 -4.26
CA SER A 55 0.68 -1.05 -4.21
C SER A 55 1.88 -0.10 -4.05
N GLY A 56 2.86 -0.47 -3.21
CA GLY A 56 4.12 0.25 -3.08
C GLY A 56 4.91 0.29 -4.39
N VAL A 57 5.01 -0.84 -5.09
CA VAL A 57 5.69 -0.92 -6.40
C VAL A 57 5.01 -0.03 -7.43
N VAL A 58 3.67 -0.04 -7.52
CA VAL A 58 2.92 0.82 -8.45
C VAL A 58 3.17 2.30 -8.16
N LEU A 59 3.22 2.70 -6.88
CA LEU A 59 3.56 4.08 -6.51
C LEU A 59 5.00 4.44 -6.88
N LEU A 60 5.95 3.53 -6.68
CA LEU A 60 7.33 3.73 -7.05
C LEU A 60 7.47 3.92 -8.57
N VAL A 61 6.79 3.09 -9.37
CA VAL A 61 6.76 3.25 -10.84
C VAL A 61 6.12 4.58 -11.22
N SER A 62 5.08 5.02 -10.50
CA SER A 62 4.42 6.31 -10.77
C SER A 62 5.31 7.55 -10.55
N TYR A 63 6.47 7.38 -9.91
CA TYR A 63 7.49 8.44 -9.81
C TYR A 63 8.27 8.64 -11.11
N PHE A 64 8.34 7.60 -11.95
CA PHE A 64 9.06 7.61 -13.22
C PHE A 64 8.13 7.64 -14.44
N VAL A 65 6.88 7.22 -14.27
CA VAL A 65 5.88 7.10 -15.35
C VAL A 65 4.57 7.74 -14.92
N ASP A 66 4.16 8.79 -15.63
CA ASP A 66 2.88 9.43 -15.40
C ASP A 66 1.73 8.49 -15.72
N CYS A 67 0.73 8.46 -14.84
CA CYS A 67 -0.49 7.71 -15.12
C CYS A 67 -1.22 8.35 -16.32
N PRO A 68 -1.48 7.61 -17.43
CA PRO A 68 -2.11 8.18 -18.64
C PRO A 68 -3.50 8.75 -18.38
N LYS A 69 -4.18 8.27 -17.34
CA LYS A 69 -5.50 8.75 -16.93
C LYS A 69 -5.44 10.00 -16.07
N CYS A 70 -4.35 10.18 -15.31
CA CYS A 70 -4.12 11.37 -14.49
C CYS A 70 -3.45 12.51 -15.28
N ASN A 71 -2.68 12.21 -16.33
CA ASN A 71 -2.00 13.19 -17.19
C ASN A 71 -2.95 13.86 -18.22
N LYS A 72 -4.24 13.53 -18.22
CA LYS A 72 -5.24 14.11 -19.13
C LYS A 72 -6.02 15.28 -18.52
N TYR A 73 -5.73 15.65 -17.27
CA TYR A 73 -6.42 16.69 -16.51
C TYR A 73 -5.44 17.71 -15.95
#